data_AF-A0A7W1EED7-F1
#
_entry.id   AF-A0A7W1EED7-F1
#
_cell.length_a   1.000
_cell.length_b   1.000
_cell.length_c   1.000
_cell.angle_alpha   90.00
_cell.angle_beta   90.00
_cell.angle_gamma   90.00
#
_symmetry.space_group_name_H-M   'P 1'
#
loop_
_entity.id
_entity.type
_entity.pdbx_description
1 polymer ?
#
loop_
_entity_poly.entity_id
_entity_poly.type
_entity_poly.pdbx_seq_one_letter_code
_entity_poly.pdbx_strand_id
1 'polypeptide(L)'
;MKSNLKFLCFSALMILSFLSYSQVDQIKLNPEKVKKFIPYMEFKHGGVDYFPAWKENNKLQYAKEMWYYTESFYIKRNYLNEGIVLNEEIIDVTRFESQRKENEETIVTLPGFKDVLVLIPAKNLIYKP
;
A
#
# COMPACT_ATOMS: atom_id res chain seq x y z
N MET A 1 -27.05 -44.27 -2.53
CA MET A 1 -27.06 -42.80 -2.34
C MET A 1 -25.84 -42.25 -1.57
N LYS A 2 -24.67 -42.92 -1.53
CA LYS A 2 -23.47 -42.47 -0.77
C LYS A 2 -22.34 -41.86 -1.63
N SER A 3 -22.49 -41.83 -2.96
CA SER A 3 -21.42 -41.40 -3.89
C SER A 3 -21.41 -39.87 -4.17
N ASN A 4 -22.56 -39.21 -4.03
CA ASN A 4 -22.72 -37.82 -4.50
C ASN A 4 -22.10 -36.77 -3.57
N LEU A 5 -21.88 -37.09 -2.29
CA LEU A 5 -21.33 -36.13 -1.31
C LEU A 5 -19.83 -35.88 -1.53
N LYS A 6 -19.06 -36.92 -1.91
CA LYS A 6 -17.63 -36.80 -2.17
C LYS A 6 -17.33 -35.95 -3.40
N PHE A 7 -18.14 -36.10 -4.45
CA PHE A 7 -18.02 -35.32 -5.67
C PHE A 7 -18.35 -33.83 -5.45
N LEU A 8 -19.35 -33.56 -4.59
CA LEU A 8 -19.78 -32.21 -4.22
C LEU A 8 -18.74 -31.46 -3.35
N CYS A 9 -18.05 -32.17 -2.46
CA CYS A 9 -16.94 -31.60 -1.70
C CYS A 9 -15.73 -31.30 -2.59
N PHE A 10 -15.43 -32.15 -3.57
CA PHE A 10 -14.29 -31.97 -4.46
C PHE A 10 -14.49 -30.78 -5.41
N SER A 11 -15.71 -30.57 -5.91
CA SER A 11 -16.06 -29.40 -6.72
C SER A 11 -16.09 -28.11 -5.91
N ALA A 12 -16.57 -28.14 -4.65
CA ALA A 12 -16.54 -26.96 -3.77
C ALA A 12 -15.12 -26.49 -3.43
N LEU A 13 -14.19 -27.43 -3.20
CA LEU A 13 -12.77 -27.13 -2.93
C LEU A 13 -12.06 -26.51 -4.14
N MET A 14 -12.40 -26.96 -5.35
CA MET A 14 -11.86 -26.36 -6.59
C MET A 14 -12.40 -24.95 -6.85
N ILE A 15 -13.64 -24.63 -6.46
CA ILE A 15 -14.20 -23.28 -6.65
C ILE A 15 -13.59 -22.29 -5.65
N LEU A 16 -13.29 -22.73 -4.42
CA LEU A 16 -12.71 -21.87 -3.38
C LEU A 16 -11.27 -21.42 -3.71
N SER A 17 -10.49 -22.23 -4.43
CA SER A 17 -9.11 -21.86 -4.81
C SER A 17 -9.02 -20.77 -5.87
N PHE A 18 -10.06 -20.58 -6.70
CA PHE A 18 -10.09 -19.48 -7.69
C PHE A 18 -10.44 -18.12 -7.08
N LEU A 19 -11.10 -18.07 -5.92
CA LEU A 19 -11.50 -16.80 -5.29
C LEU A 19 -10.30 -16.00 -4.74
N SER A 20 -9.17 -16.66 -4.44
CA SER A 20 -7.99 -15.99 -3.91
C SER A 20 -7.22 -15.15 -4.94
N TYR A 21 -7.41 -15.41 -6.24
CA TYR A 21 -6.70 -14.69 -7.31
C TYR A 21 -7.26 -13.27 -7.55
N SER A 22 -8.50 -13.00 -7.13
CA SER A 22 -9.23 -11.75 -7.45
C SER A 22 -8.81 -10.53 -6.61
N GLN A 23 -8.01 -10.70 -5.54
CA GLN A 23 -7.67 -9.58 -4.65
C GLN A 23 -6.68 -8.58 -5.26
N VAL A 24 -5.81 -9.02 -6.18
CA VAL A 24 -4.79 -8.14 -6.79
C VAL A 24 -5.46 -7.11 -7.71
N ASP A 25 -6.46 -7.52 -8.50
CA ASP A 25 -7.15 -6.66 -9.47
C ASP A 25 -7.97 -5.53 -8.82
N GLN A 26 -8.23 -5.61 -7.51
CA GLN A 26 -8.94 -4.57 -6.77
C GLN A 26 -8.03 -3.42 -6.34
N ILE A 27 -6.72 -3.65 -6.22
CA ILE A 27 -5.76 -2.64 -5.77
C ILE A 27 -5.29 -1.80 -6.95
N LYS A 28 -5.89 -0.62 -7.10
CA LYS A 28 -5.46 0.37 -8.11
C LYS A 28 -4.26 1.15 -7.62
N LEU A 29 -3.16 1.04 -8.35
CA LEU A 29 -1.93 1.79 -8.09
C LEU A 29 -1.76 2.88 -9.14
N ASN A 30 -1.37 4.09 -8.74
CA ASN A 30 -1.00 5.13 -9.70
C ASN A 30 0.40 4.81 -10.28
N PRO A 31 0.54 4.58 -11.61
CA PRO A 31 1.82 4.21 -12.20
C PRO A 31 2.94 5.24 -11.99
N GLU A 32 2.59 6.53 -11.97
CA GLU A 32 3.56 7.61 -11.77
C GLU A 32 4.11 7.60 -10.35
N LYS A 33 3.24 7.40 -9.35
CA LYS A 33 3.68 7.27 -7.96
C LYS A 33 4.45 5.97 -7.72
N VAL A 34 4.03 4.86 -8.31
CA VAL A 34 4.79 3.60 -8.23
C VAL A 34 6.22 3.80 -8.71
N LYS A 35 6.41 4.47 -9.86
CA LYS A 35 7.74 4.74 -10.40
C LYS A 35 8.64 5.50 -9.42
N LYS A 36 8.06 6.48 -8.71
CA LYS A 36 8.76 7.29 -7.69
C LYS A 36 9.15 6.50 -6.44
N PHE A 37 8.30 5.56 -6.01
CA PHE A 37 8.50 4.82 -4.75
C PHE A 37 9.17 3.45 -4.92
N ILE A 38 9.44 2.99 -6.15
CA ILE A 38 10.21 1.77 -6.41
C ILE A 38 11.56 1.76 -5.68
N PRO A 39 12.39 2.83 -5.71
CA PRO A 39 13.69 2.81 -5.02
C PRO A 39 13.56 2.55 -3.51
N TYR A 40 12.53 3.12 -2.88
CA TYR A 40 12.23 2.88 -1.48
C TYR A 40 11.82 1.42 -1.21
N MET A 41 10.97 0.86 -2.08
CA MET A 41 10.53 -0.54 -1.99
C MET A 41 11.66 -1.53 -2.25
N GLU A 42 12.57 -1.22 -3.17
CA GLU A 42 13.80 -1.98 -3.40
C GLU A 42 14.63 -2.01 -2.14
N PHE A 43 14.93 -0.85 -1.54
CA PHE A 43 15.68 -0.76 -0.29
C PHE A 43 15.06 -1.59 0.84
N LYS A 44 13.72 -1.54 1.00
CA LYS A 44 12.99 -2.26 2.04
C LYS A 44 13.07 -3.78 1.89
N HIS A 45 13.11 -4.29 0.65
CA HIS A 45 13.01 -5.72 0.34
C HIS A 45 14.33 -6.34 -0.15
N GLY A 46 15.45 -5.88 0.41
CA GLY A 46 16.77 -6.48 0.18
C GLY A 46 17.58 -5.85 -0.95
N GLY A 47 17.13 -4.74 -1.52
CA GLY A 47 17.81 -4.02 -2.60
C GLY A 47 17.41 -4.49 -3.99
N VAL A 48 18.04 -3.87 -5.00
CA VAL A 48 17.75 -4.07 -6.44
C VAL A 48 17.91 -5.53 -6.87
N ASP A 49 18.81 -6.28 -6.25
CA ASP A 49 19.09 -7.67 -6.63
C ASP A 49 18.01 -8.66 -6.13
N TYR A 50 17.41 -8.39 -4.98
CA TYR A 50 16.45 -9.30 -4.34
C TYR A 50 14.99 -8.92 -4.60
N PHE A 51 14.73 -7.63 -4.80
CA PHE A 51 13.38 -7.09 -4.98
C PHE A 51 12.61 -7.70 -6.16
N PRO A 52 13.20 -7.93 -7.36
CA PRO A 52 12.47 -8.53 -8.48
C PRO A 52 11.92 -9.93 -8.15
N ALA A 53 12.74 -10.77 -7.52
CA ALA A 53 12.34 -12.12 -7.11
C ALA A 53 11.28 -12.08 -6.00
N TRP A 54 11.44 -11.19 -5.02
CA TRP A 54 10.44 -10.99 -3.97
C TRP A 54 9.10 -10.53 -4.56
N LYS A 55 9.10 -9.53 -5.44
CA LYS A 55 7.90 -8.97 -6.08
C LYS A 55 7.13 -10.04 -6.87
N GLU A 56 7.83 -10.87 -7.63
CA GLU A 56 7.20 -11.94 -8.41
C GLU A 56 6.55 -13.02 -7.52
N ASN A 57 7.22 -13.37 -6.42
CA ASN A 57 6.73 -14.36 -5.46
C ASN A 57 5.65 -13.82 -4.51
N ASN A 58 5.52 -12.50 -4.39
CA ASN A 58 4.67 -11.84 -3.40
C ASN A 58 3.74 -10.79 -4.02
N LYS A 59 3.18 -11.04 -5.22
CA LYS A 59 2.41 -10.04 -6.01
C LYS A 59 1.33 -9.29 -5.22
N LEU A 60 0.52 -10.01 -4.43
CA LEU A 60 -0.52 -9.38 -3.62
C LEU A 60 0.06 -8.52 -2.50
N GLN A 61 1.10 -9.00 -1.83
CA GLN A 61 1.77 -8.26 -0.77
C GLN A 61 2.49 -7.02 -1.32
N TYR A 62 3.14 -7.16 -2.48
CA TYR A 62 3.70 -6.03 -3.23
C TYR A 62 2.63 -4.99 -3.54
N ALA A 63 1.45 -5.39 -4.05
CA ALA A 63 0.38 -4.46 -4.37
C ALA A 63 -0.14 -3.73 -3.11
N LYS A 64 -0.32 -4.46 -2.01
CA LYS A 64 -0.72 -3.92 -0.71
C LYS A 64 0.29 -2.91 -0.15
N GLU A 65 1.56 -3.27 -0.14
CA GLU A 65 2.63 -2.40 0.36
C GLU A 65 2.82 -1.18 -0.53
N MET A 66 2.87 -1.37 -1.86
CA MET A 66 3.00 -0.26 -2.79
C MET A 66 1.83 0.72 -2.64
N TRP A 67 0.60 0.21 -2.55
CA TRP A 67 -0.58 1.05 -2.30
C TRP A 67 -0.44 1.83 -0.99
N TYR A 68 0.03 1.17 0.07
CA TYR A 68 0.21 1.81 1.36
C TYR A 68 1.26 2.92 1.32
N TYR A 69 2.36 2.72 0.60
CA TYR A 69 3.40 3.75 0.47
C TYR A 69 3.08 4.84 -0.57
N THR A 70 2.15 4.63 -1.50
CA THR A 70 1.83 5.64 -2.54
C THR A 70 0.46 6.31 -2.39
N GLU A 71 -0.53 5.60 -1.84
CA GLU A 71 -1.93 6.04 -1.81
C GLU A 71 -2.52 6.23 -0.40
N SER A 72 -1.87 5.71 0.66
CA SER A 72 -2.38 5.90 2.04
C SER A 72 -2.21 7.33 2.57
N PHE A 73 -1.63 8.21 1.78
CA PHE A 73 -1.43 9.62 2.07
C PHE A 73 -1.31 10.42 0.77
N TYR A 74 -1.35 11.75 0.92
CA TYR A 74 -0.95 12.67 -0.14
C TYR A 74 -0.20 13.87 0.44
N ILE A 75 0.51 14.61 -0.41
CA ILE A 75 1.20 15.84 0.00
C ILE A 75 0.33 17.04 -0.34
N LYS A 76 0.00 17.84 0.68
CA LYS A 76 -0.62 19.15 0.47
C LYS A 76 0.49 20.20 0.35
N ARG A 77 0.65 20.71 -0.87
CA ARG A 77 1.69 21.68 -1.22
C ARG A 77 1.38 23.07 -0.68
N ASN A 78 2.42 23.81 -0.28
CA ASN A 78 2.33 25.19 0.21
C ASN A 78 1.27 25.38 1.32
N TYR A 79 1.27 24.48 2.30
CA TYR A 79 0.39 24.60 3.46
C TYR A 79 0.85 25.74 4.39
N LEU A 80 2.17 25.93 4.50
CA LEU A 80 2.79 27.08 5.15
C LEU A 80 3.31 28.06 4.09
N ASN A 81 3.49 29.32 4.50
CA ASN A 81 4.00 30.38 3.62
C ASN A 81 5.50 30.28 3.34
N GLU A 82 6.24 29.59 4.21
CA GLU A 82 7.70 29.49 4.17
C GLU A 82 8.15 28.06 4.46
N GLY A 83 9.33 27.68 3.95
CA GLY A 83 9.94 26.37 4.13
C GLY A 83 10.30 25.65 2.83
N ILE A 84 10.95 24.50 2.96
CA ILE A 84 11.43 23.68 1.84
C ILE A 84 10.29 22.83 1.27
N VAL A 85 10.31 22.57 -0.04
CA VAL A 85 9.40 21.63 -0.71
C VAL A 85 9.74 20.21 -0.29
N LEU A 86 8.75 19.45 0.17
CA LEU A 86 8.96 18.09 0.62
C LEU A 86 9.16 17.15 -0.56
N ASN A 87 10.27 16.39 -0.56
CA ASN A 87 10.45 15.28 -1.48
C ASN A 87 9.62 14.08 -0.98
N GLU A 88 8.61 13.70 -1.73
CA GLU A 88 7.70 12.61 -1.35
C GLU A 88 8.34 11.22 -1.46
N GLU A 89 9.35 11.06 -2.32
CA GLU A 89 9.97 9.76 -2.66
C GLU A 89 10.74 9.13 -1.51
N ILE A 90 11.12 9.93 -0.50
CA ILE A 90 11.90 9.52 0.66
C ILE A 90 11.05 9.35 1.93
N ILE A 91 9.73 9.51 1.82
CA ILE A 91 8.84 9.47 2.97
C ILE A 91 8.51 8.03 3.33
N ASP A 92 8.93 7.65 4.53
CA ASP A 92 8.42 6.45 5.19
C ASP A 92 7.17 6.81 6.02
N VAL A 93 6.00 6.59 5.44
CA VAL A 93 4.71 6.91 6.08
C VAL A 93 4.47 6.14 7.38
N THR A 94 5.13 4.99 7.58
CA THR A 94 4.96 4.16 8.79
C THR A 94 5.31 4.93 10.07
N ARG A 95 6.23 5.91 9.97
CA ARG A 95 6.67 6.76 11.07
C ARG A 95 5.57 7.66 11.64
N PHE A 96 4.50 7.87 10.88
CA PHE A 96 3.41 8.79 11.25
C PHE A 96 2.10 8.05 11.57
N GLU A 97 2.10 6.72 11.58
CA GLU A 97 0.88 5.93 11.79
C GLU A 97 0.23 6.14 13.16
N SER A 98 1.01 6.49 14.17
CA SER A 98 0.47 6.81 15.51
C SER A 98 -0.41 8.05 15.52
N GLN A 99 -0.29 8.92 14.50
CA GLN A 99 -1.10 10.12 14.36
C GLN A 99 -2.37 9.87 13.56
N ARG A 100 -2.45 8.76 12.81
CA ARG A 100 -3.57 8.48 11.91
C ARG A 100 -4.85 8.27 12.70
N LYS A 101 -5.87 9.05 12.36
CA LYS A 101 -7.21 8.93 12.94
C LYS A 101 -8.09 7.96 12.16
N GLU A 102 -9.06 7.38 12.86
CA GLU A 102 -9.94 6.36 12.30
C GLU A 102 -10.84 6.91 11.18
N ASN A 103 -11.44 8.08 11.42
CA ASN A 103 -12.57 8.57 10.64
C ASN A 103 -12.30 9.82 9.82
N GLU A 104 -11.15 10.46 10.01
CA GLU A 104 -10.82 11.75 9.39
C GLU A 104 -9.36 11.81 8.95
N GLU A 105 -9.07 12.70 8.00
CA GLU A 105 -7.71 12.95 7.55
C GLU A 105 -6.87 13.56 8.68
N THR A 106 -5.59 13.21 8.70
CA THR A 106 -4.64 13.76 9.67
C THR A 106 -3.56 14.55 8.94
N ILE A 107 -3.41 15.83 9.31
CA ILE A 107 -2.34 16.68 8.80
C ILE A 107 -1.11 16.51 9.70
N VAL A 108 -0.01 16.08 9.12
CA VAL A 108 1.29 15.95 9.79
C VAL A 108 2.21 17.03 9.23
N THR A 109 2.60 17.95 10.11
CA THR A 109 3.58 18.98 9.80
C THR A 109 4.99 18.44 10.03
N LEU A 110 5.90 18.72 9.10
CA LEU A 110 7.31 18.35 9.20
C LEU A 110 8.14 19.62 9.41
N PRO A 111 8.95 19.72 10.48
CA PRO A 111 9.75 20.90 10.74
C PRO A 111 10.63 21.29 9.54
N GLY A 112 10.60 22.58 9.16
CA GLY A 112 11.39 23.12 8.05
C GLY A 112 10.78 22.96 6.66
N PHE A 113 9.68 22.21 6.52
CA PHE A 113 8.97 22.04 5.26
C PHE A 113 7.72 22.91 5.19
N LYS A 114 7.45 23.48 4.01
CA LYS A 114 6.22 24.24 3.75
C LYS A 114 5.04 23.36 3.32
N ASP A 115 5.35 22.15 2.90
CA ASP A 115 4.38 21.13 2.54
C ASP A 115 4.04 20.27 3.76
N VAL A 116 2.85 19.70 3.77
CA VAL A 116 2.41 18.78 4.84
C VAL A 116 2.01 17.44 4.26
N LEU A 117 2.22 16.40 5.07
CA LEU A 117 1.74 15.06 4.80
C LEU A 117 0.29 14.97 5.27
N VAL A 118 -0.62 14.52 4.42
CA VAL A 118 -2.01 14.28 4.79
C VAL A 118 -2.27 12.79 4.74
N LEU A 119 -2.48 12.19 5.92
CA LEU A 119 -2.82 10.78 6.07
C LEU A 119 -4.33 10.61 5.85
N ILE A 120 -4.72 9.67 4.99
CA ILE A 120 -6.14 9.32 4.83
C ILE A 120 -6.68 8.63 6.10
N PRO A 121 -8.01 8.64 6.35
CA PRO A 121 -8.61 7.94 7.49
C PRO A 121 -8.23 6.46 7.55
N ALA A 122 -8.04 5.90 8.74
CA ALA A 122 -7.67 4.49 8.89
C ALA A 122 -8.73 3.53 8.33
N LYS A 123 -10.02 3.86 8.44
CA LYS A 123 -11.10 3.07 7.83
C LYS A 123 -11.04 2.97 6.30
N ASN A 124 -10.29 3.86 5.65
CA ASN A 124 -10.08 3.88 4.20
C ASN A 124 -8.81 3.11 3.80
N LEU A 125 -8.03 2.58 4.76
CA LEU A 125 -6.88 1.75 4.46
C LEU A 125 -7.31 0.37 3.97
N ILE A 126 -6.74 -0.06 2.84
CA ILE A 126 -6.88 -1.45 2.38
C ILE A 126 -5.81 -2.38 2.98
N TYR A 127 -4.76 -1.78 3.56
CA TYR A 127 -3.63 -2.48 4.13
C TYR A 127 -2.93 -1.61 5.17
N LYS A 128 -2.47 -2.24 6.24
CA LYS A 128 -1.55 -1.69 7.23
C LYS A 128 -0.47 -2.75 7.48
N PRO A 129 0.82 -2.43 7.30
CA PRO A 129 1.93 -3.35 7.53
C PRO A 129 2.11 -3.71 9.00
#